data_AF-A0A5P9FP83-F1
#
_entry.id   AF-A0A5P9FP83-F1
#
_cell.length_a   1.000
_cell.length_b   1.000
_cell.length_c   1.000
_cell.angle_alpha   90.00
_cell.angle_beta   90.00
_cell.angle_gamma   90.00
#
_symmetry.space_group_name_H-M   'P 1'
#
loop_
_entity.id
_entity.type
_entity.pdbx_description
1 polymer ?
#
loop_
_entity_poly.entity_id
_entity_poly.type
_entity_poly.pdbx_seq_one_letter_code
_entity_poly.pdbx_strand_id
1 'polypeptide(L)'
;MDHLRKMHERRPDSPPTPRTYENSAGADELIFLPASTWDYVDWLEARGDIDFQTWVLHCEANPTAEMTLSHLLFYWLWLDQCRRHRYGLHTPTNVKPEGYEEYGESANDPGLPPAAA
;
A
#
# COMPACT_ATOMS: atom_id res chain seq x y z
N MET A 1 1.54 1.72 16.02
CA MET A 1 2.07 3.11 16.05
C MET A 1 3.47 3.27 15.42
N ASP A 2 4.37 2.29 15.49
CA ASP A 2 5.78 2.48 15.10
C ASP A 2 6.07 2.55 13.59
N HIS A 3 5.26 1.93 12.74
CA HIS A 3 5.63 1.77 11.32
C HIS A 3 5.64 3.08 10.52
N LEU A 4 4.53 3.84 10.51
CA LEU A 4 4.48 5.14 9.81
C LEU A 4 5.48 6.15 10.38
N ARG A 5 5.71 6.09 11.70
CA ARG A 5 6.74 6.90 12.37
C ARG A 5 8.15 6.54 11.90
N LYS A 6 8.50 5.26 11.90
CA LYS A 6 9.80 4.75 11.40
C LYS A 6 9.98 5.03 9.91
N MET A 7 8.91 4.99 9.12
CA MET A 7 8.97 5.32 7.70
C MET A 7 9.23 6.81 7.48
N HIS A 8 8.63 7.69 8.29
CA HIS A 8 8.97 9.11 8.30
C HIS A 8 10.43 9.35 8.74
N GLU A 9 10.93 8.63 9.74
CA GLU A 9 12.35 8.70 10.14
C GLU A 9 13.31 8.28 9.00
N ARG A 10 12.90 7.34 8.14
CA ARG A 10 13.68 6.92 6.96
C ARG A 10 13.59 7.88 5.78
N ARG A 11 12.50 8.65 5.68
CA ARG A 11 12.23 9.61 4.61
C ARG A 11 11.70 10.92 5.20
N PRO A 12 12.56 11.72 5.82
CA PRO A 12 12.16 13.01 6.39
C PRO A 12 11.60 13.96 5.33
N ASP A 13 12.04 13.80 4.08
CA ASP A 13 11.63 14.63 2.93
C ASP A 13 10.20 14.37 2.45
N SER A 14 9.51 13.35 2.97
CA SER A 14 8.12 13.03 2.63
C SER A 14 7.29 12.84 3.91
N PRO A 15 6.97 13.92 4.63
CA PRO A 15 6.15 13.84 5.84
C PRO A 15 4.74 13.30 5.53
N PRO A 16 4.12 12.55 6.46
CA PRO A 16 2.71 12.19 6.35
C PRO A 16 1.85 13.44 6.24
N THR A 17 1.00 13.49 5.22
CA THR A 17 0.04 14.58 5.02
C THR A 17 -1.36 14.10 5.41
N PRO A 18 -2.11 14.85 6.21
CA PRO A 18 -3.49 14.49 6.52
C PRO A 18 -4.43 14.83 5.36
N ARG A 19 -5.43 13.99 5.12
CA ARG A 19 -6.65 14.31 4.36
C ARG A 19 -7.88 13.87 5.14
N THR A 20 -8.98 14.59 4.99
CA THR A 20 -10.23 14.36 5.73
C THR A 20 -11.19 13.49 4.92
N TYR A 21 -11.81 12.52 5.57
CA TYR A 21 -12.87 11.67 5.03
C TYR A 21 -14.00 11.53 6.05
N GLU A 22 -15.24 11.36 5.59
CA GLU A 22 -16.37 11.14 6.51
C GLU A 22 -16.37 9.69 7.00
N ASN A 23 -16.61 9.48 8.29
CA ASN A 23 -16.82 8.14 8.84
C ASN A 23 -18.30 7.73 8.78
N SER A 24 -18.61 6.51 9.22
CA SER A 24 -19.98 5.96 9.23
C SER A 24 -20.99 6.76 10.06
N ALA A 25 -20.51 7.61 10.99
CA ALA A 25 -21.32 8.52 11.80
C ALA A 25 -21.46 9.92 11.18
N GLY A 26 -20.90 10.17 10.00
CA GLY A 26 -20.88 11.48 9.34
C GLY A 26 -19.92 12.48 10.00
N ALA A 27 -18.94 12.01 10.76
CA ALA A 27 -17.91 12.84 11.35
C ALA A 27 -16.61 12.79 10.54
N ASP A 28 -15.88 13.91 10.52
CA ASP A 28 -14.59 14.05 9.85
C ASP A 28 -13.51 13.21 10.54
N GLU A 29 -12.95 12.25 9.80
CA GLU A 29 -11.82 11.42 10.20
C GLU A 29 -10.56 11.87 9.44
N LEU A 30 -9.47 12.06 10.17
CA LEU A 30 -8.18 12.46 9.59
C LEU A 30 -7.35 11.22 9.25
N ILE A 31 -7.11 11.02 7.96
CA ILE A 31 -6.26 9.95 7.45
C ILE A 31 -4.87 10.50 7.16
N PHE A 32 -3.84 9.91 7.75
CA PHE A 32 -2.44 10.31 7.60
C PHE A 32 -1.68 9.32 6.73
N LEU A 33 -1.34 9.72 5.50
CA LEU A 33 -0.52 8.93 4.58
C LEU A 33 0.66 9.76 4.04
N PRO A 34 1.77 9.13 3.63
CA PRO A 34 2.85 9.81 2.91
C PRO A 34 2.36 10.42 1.60
N ALA A 35 3.02 11.48 1.14
CA ALA A 35 2.72 12.12 -0.14
C ALA A 35 2.70 11.11 -1.31
N SER A 36 3.69 10.23 -1.41
CA SER A 36 3.74 9.21 -2.47
C SER A 36 2.56 8.22 -2.43
N THR A 37 2.00 7.98 -1.24
CA THR A 37 0.82 7.14 -1.10
C THR A 37 -0.44 7.91 -1.50
N TRP A 38 -0.52 9.20 -1.21
CA TRP A 38 -1.59 10.05 -1.73
C TRP A 38 -1.56 10.17 -3.25
N ASP A 39 -0.39 10.34 -3.85
CA ASP A 39 -0.25 10.36 -5.32
C ASP A 39 -0.76 9.04 -5.93
N TYR A 40 -0.55 7.92 -5.24
CA TYR A 40 -1.07 6.62 -5.64
C TYR A 40 -2.61 6.53 -5.52
N VAL A 41 -3.18 7.05 -4.44
CA VAL A 41 -4.65 7.14 -4.27
C VAL A 41 -5.26 8.00 -5.37
N ASP A 42 -4.73 9.21 -5.59
CA ASP A 42 -5.21 10.14 -6.62
C ASP A 42 -5.16 9.50 -8.01
N TRP A 43 -4.11 8.73 -8.30
CA TRP A 43 -3.99 7.99 -9.54
C TRP A 43 -5.03 6.87 -9.69
N LEU A 44 -5.32 6.12 -8.61
CA LEU A 44 -6.35 5.08 -8.62
C LEU A 44 -7.76 5.68 -8.80
N GLU A 45 -8.07 6.75 -8.09
CA GLU A 45 -9.37 7.44 -8.18
C GLU A 45 -9.57 8.08 -9.57
N ALA A 46 -8.54 8.70 -10.14
CA ALA A 46 -8.61 9.29 -11.49
C ALA A 46 -8.92 8.25 -12.58
N ARG A 47 -8.57 6.98 -12.35
CA ARG A 47 -8.88 5.85 -13.24
C ARG A 47 -10.26 5.24 -12.99
N GLY A 48 -10.89 5.59 -11.87
CA GLY A 48 -12.08 4.91 -11.36
C GLY A 48 -11.80 3.48 -10.87
N ASP A 49 -10.52 3.17 -10.56
CA ASP A 49 -10.15 1.85 -10.02
C ASP A 49 -10.66 1.71 -8.57
N ILE A 50 -10.76 2.82 -7.83
CA ILE A 50 -11.30 2.87 -6.46
C ILE A 50 -12.17 4.11 -6.25
N ASP A 51 -12.99 4.05 -5.20
CA ASP A 51 -13.50 5.19 -4.45
C ASP A 51 -12.90 5.12 -3.05
N PHE A 52 -12.04 6.07 -2.68
CA PHE A 52 -11.29 5.97 -1.43
C PHE A 52 -12.18 6.14 -0.20
N GLN A 53 -13.29 6.89 -0.33
CA GLN A 53 -14.29 7.04 0.74
C GLN A 53 -14.88 5.67 1.11
N THR A 54 -15.22 4.84 0.11
CA THR A 54 -15.70 3.47 0.35
C THR A 54 -14.66 2.61 1.09
N TRP A 55 -13.37 2.80 0.80
CA TRP A 55 -12.29 2.07 1.49
C TRP A 55 -12.12 2.50 2.94
N VAL A 56 -12.26 3.80 3.23
CA VAL A 56 -12.25 4.34 4.61
C VAL A 56 -13.36 3.68 5.43
N LEU A 57 -14.59 3.69 4.92
CA LEU A 57 -15.75 3.07 5.58
C LEU A 57 -15.58 1.55 5.75
N HIS A 58 -15.01 0.87 4.74
CA HIS A 58 -14.74 -0.56 4.83
C HIS A 58 -13.73 -0.89 5.93
N CYS A 59 -12.64 -0.11 6.02
CA CYS A 59 -11.61 -0.30 7.04
C CYS A 59 -12.09 0.08 8.44
N GLU A 60 -12.95 1.11 8.56
CA GLU A 60 -13.62 1.48 9.82
C GLU A 60 -14.51 0.35 10.33
N ALA A 61 -15.30 -0.28 9.44
CA ALA A 61 -16.18 -1.39 9.78
C ALA A 61 -15.43 -2.70 10.11
N ASN A 62 -14.15 -2.80 9.72
CA ASN A 62 -13.31 -3.99 9.93
C ASN A 62 -12.01 -3.64 10.67
N PRO A 63 -12.11 -3.17 11.93
CA PRO A 63 -10.95 -2.73 12.68
C PRO A 63 -10.02 -3.90 13.00
N THR A 64 -8.72 -3.67 12.93
CA THR A 64 -7.69 -4.60 13.40
C THR A 64 -7.13 -4.08 14.71
N ALA A 65 -7.16 -4.90 15.77
CA ALA A 65 -6.85 -4.47 17.14
C ALA A 65 -5.48 -3.80 17.32
N GLU A 66 -4.52 -4.05 16.43
CA GLU A 66 -3.15 -3.54 16.52
C GLU A 66 -2.85 -2.37 15.57
N MET A 67 -3.81 -1.98 14.71
CA MET A 67 -3.59 -1.00 13.65
C MET A 67 -4.58 0.16 13.71
N THR A 68 -4.08 1.37 13.52
CA THR A 68 -4.95 2.53 13.28
C THR A 68 -5.58 2.44 11.89
N LEU A 69 -6.67 3.17 11.66
CA LEU A 69 -7.31 3.25 10.35
C LEU A 69 -6.32 3.70 9.25
N SER A 70 -5.51 4.71 9.53
CA SER A 70 -4.45 5.18 8.61
C SER A 70 -3.41 4.08 8.32
N HIS A 71 -3.02 3.29 9.33
CA HIS A 71 -2.11 2.14 9.12
C HIS A 71 -2.75 1.06 8.26
N LEU A 72 -4.02 0.75 8.49
CA LEU A 72 -4.74 -0.27 7.77
C LEU A 72 -4.90 0.11 6.29
N LEU A 73 -5.30 1.36 6.02
CA LEU A 73 -5.41 1.90 4.67
C LEU A 73 -4.05 1.90 3.95
N PHE A 74 -2.99 2.37 4.62
CA PHE A 74 -1.63 2.32 4.07
C PHE A 74 -1.22 0.89 3.68
N TYR A 75 -1.49 -0.08 4.54
CA TYR A 75 -1.16 -1.49 4.28
C TYR A 75 -1.91 -2.03 3.06
N TRP A 76 -3.20 -1.77 2.93
CA TRP A 76 -3.99 -2.23 1.78
C TRP A 76 -3.54 -1.59 0.47
N LEU A 77 -3.21 -0.30 0.49
CA LEU A 77 -2.64 0.40 -0.68
C LEU A 77 -1.28 -0.17 -1.08
N TRP A 78 -0.42 -0.43 -0.10
CA TRP A 78 0.88 -1.06 -0.35
C TRP A 78 0.72 -2.48 -0.92
N LEU A 79 -0.21 -3.27 -0.39
CA LEU A 79 -0.49 -4.61 -0.89
C LEU A 79 -1.01 -4.58 -2.33
N ASP A 80 -1.86 -3.63 -2.68
CA ASP A 80 -2.33 -3.42 -4.05
C ASP A 80 -1.16 -3.06 -4.99
N GLN A 81 -0.30 -2.13 -4.60
CA GLN A 81 0.93 -1.79 -5.37
C GLN A 81 1.81 -3.02 -5.60
N CYS A 82 2.05 -3.82 -4.57
CA CYS A 82 2.83 -5.05 -4.65
C CYS A 82 2.20 -6.07 -5.62
N ARG A 83 0.88 -6.23 -5.59
CA ARG A 83 0.16 -7.10 -6.54
C ARG A 83 0.28 -6.59 -7.96
N ARG A 84 0.06 -5.30 -8.19
CA ARG A 84 0.18 -4.70 -9.52
C ARG A 84 1.58 -4.85 -10.08
N HIS A 85 2.60 -4.61 -9.27
CA HIS A 85 3.99 -4.84 -9.66
C HIS A 85 4.26 -6.30 -10.01
N ARG A 86 3.85 -7.25 -9.16
CA ARG A 86 4.03 -8.69 -9.37
C ARG A 86 3.42 -9.20 -10.68
N TYR A 87 2.24 -8.68 -11.03
CA TYR A 87 1.49 -9.11 -12.21
C TYR A 87 1.70 -8.23 -13.44
N GLY A 88 2.63 -7.25 -13.38
CA GLY A 88 2.88 -6.33 -14.48
C GLY A 88 1.67 -5.47 -14.86
N LEU A 89 0.77 -5.22 -13.90
CA LEU A 89 -0.38 -4.34 -14.12
C LEU A 89 0.07 -2.88 -14.17
N HIS A 90 -0.75 -2.02 -14.78
CA HIS A 90 -0.48 -0.59 -14.82
C HIS A 90 -0.28 -0.03 -13.41
N THR A 91 0.76 0.78 -13.25
CA THR A 91 1.10 1.54 -12.05
C THR A 91 1.51 2.97 -12.47
N PRO A 92 1.39 3.98 -11.59
CA PRO A 92 1.82 5.33 -11.90
C PRO A 92 3.33 5.42 -12.07
N THR A 93 4.06 4.51 -11.42
CA THR A 93 5.50 4.37 -11.53
C THR A 93 5.88 2.92 -11.74
N ASN A 94 6.87 2.65 -12.59
CA ASN A 94 7.48 1.31 -12.73
C ASN A 94 8.45 0.98 -11.57
N VAL A 95 8.49 1.81 -10.54
CA VAL A 95 9.35 1.63 -9.37
C VAL A 95 8.79 0.49 -8.52
N LYS A 96 9.67 -0.41 -8.11
CA LYS A 96 9.38 -1.49 -7.18
C LYS A 96 8.86 -0.92 -5.85
N PRO A 97 7.72 -1.39 -5.30
CA PRO A 97 7.21 -0.89 -4.02
C PRO A 97 8.23 -1.07 -2.90
N GLU A 98 8.28 -0.12 -1.98
CA GLU A 98 9.26 -0.14 -0.88
C GLU A 98 9.05 -1.37 0.00
N GLY A 99 10.14 -2.07 0.35
CA GLY A 99 10.08 -3.29 1.14
C GLY A 99 9.44 -4.49 0.44
N TYR A 100 9.07 -4.37 -0.84
CA TYR A 100 8.64 -5.53 -1.62
C TYR A 100 9.81 -6.49 -1.81
N GLU A 101 9.62 -7.74 -1.44
CA GLU A 101 10.55 -8.83 -1.71
C GLU A 101 9.81 -9.88 -2.55
N GLU A 102 10.37 -10.21 -3.71
CA GLU A 102 9.86 -11.32 -4.50
C GLU A 102 10.20 -12.62 -3.79
N TYR A 103 9.25 -13.17 -3.05
CA TYR A 103 9.38 -14.55 -2.61
C TYR A 103 9.14 -15.48 -3.81
N GLY A 104 10.25 -16.04 -4.32
CA GLY A 104 10.33 -16.95 -5.45
C GLY A 104 11.66 -17.72 -5.48
N GLU A 105 11.65 -18.90 -4.87
CA GLU A 105 12.56 -20.06 -5.00
C GLU A 105 14.06 -19.84 -5.28
N SER A 106 14.84 -19.70 -4.21
CA SER A 106 16.26 -20.09 -4.22
C SER A 106 16.54 -21.05 -3.07
N ALA A 107 16.11 -22.32 -3.19
CA ALA A 107 16.60 -23.40 -2.32
C ALA A 107 16.28 -24.85 -2.77
N ASN A 108 15.30 -25.10 -3.64
CA ASN A 108 14.82 -26.47 -3.90
C ASN A 108 14.86 -26.93 -5.37
N ASP A 109 15.61 -26.27 -6.26
CA ASP A 109 15.92 -26.84 -7.57
C ASP A 109 17.33 -27.45 -7.55
N PRO A 110 17.50 -28.75 -7.21
CA PRO A 110 18.77 -29.43 -7.36
C PRO A 110 19.00 -29.66 -8.85
N GLY A 111 19.54 -28.64 -9.53
CA GLY A 111 20.17 -28.71 -10.83
C GLY A 111 19.56 -29.71 -11.81
N LEU A 112 18.64 -29.24 -12.66
CA LEU A 112 18.38 -29.91 -13.93
C LEU A 112 19.72 -30.15 -14.64
N PRO A 113 20.13 -31.41 -14.88
CA PRO A 113 21.36 -31.68 -15.59
C PRO A 113 21.24 -31.13 -17.03
N PRO A 114 22.35 -30.67 -17.62
CA PRO A 114 22.33 -30.16 -18.98
C PRO A 114 21.82 -31.24 -19.93
N ALA A 115 20.87 -30.87 -20.79
CA ALA A 115 20.33 -31.74 -21.82
C ALA A 115 21.48 -32.30 -22.66
N ALA A 116 21.60 -33.63 -22.68
CA ALA A 116 22.59 -34.34 -23.47
C ALA A 116 22.40 -34.03 -24.97
N ALA A 117 23.52 -33.74 -25.63
CA ALA A 117 23.64 -33.45 -27.06
C ALA A 117 23.35 -34.67 -27.95
#